data_AF-A0A924JUW6-F1
#
_entry.id   AF-A0A924JUW6-F1
#
_cell.length_a   1.000
_cell.length_b   1.000
_cell.length_c   1.000
_cell.angle_alpha   90.00
_cell.angle_beta   90.00
_cell.angle_gamma   90.00
#
_symmetry.space_group_name_H-M   'P 1'
#
loop_
_entity.id
_entity.type
_entity.pdbx_description
1 polymer ?
#
loop_
_entity_poly.entity_id
_entity_poly.type
_entity_poly.pdbx_seq_one_letter_code
_entity_poly.pdbx_strand_id
1 'polypeptide(L)'
;MASFVFRRLIAAVIVLLAATFLMYMLVALSGDPLKELRESSAPNKLELMASLSQRLNLDVPPFFRYFLWLGGVGQCFVGACDFGVNVQGLPVVVLLQQAMGSTLQLVTGAQIIAIIVGLIVGITTALRQYSGYDYTITFASFLFFSLPIFWVAVLLKQYIAIGFNNWLADPLIGIPVMIGMSIVSGLLWMSLLGGAARRRWITLGVATASTLALLAYFEMSGWFTTPSVGIVGVSVTAIAAALGVTAVSVGLKD
;
A
#
# COMPACT_ATOMS: atom_id res chain seq x y z
N MET A 1 36.37 -6.56 3.69
CA MET A 1 35.21 -5.68 3.39
C MET A 1 35.27 -5.08 1.99
N ALA A 2 36.34 -4.36 1.58
CA ALA A 2 36.42 -3.76 0.23
C ALA A 2 36.27 -4.77 -0.93
N SER A 3 36.97 -5.91 -0.87
CA SER A 3 36.84 -6.99 -1.86
C SER A 3 35.41 -7.56 -1.95
N PHE A 4 34.70 -7.64 -0.82
CA PHE A 4 33.31 -8.09 -0.79
C PHE A 4 32.35 -7.08 -1.44
N VAL A 5 32.50 -5.79 -1.11
CA VAL A 5 31.71 -4.71 -1.71
C VAL A 5 31.94 -4.66 -3.23
N PHE A 6 33.20 -4.74 -3.66
CA PHE A 6 33.54 -4.74 -5.08
C PHE A 6 32.92 -5.91 -5.85
N ARG A 7 33.02 -7.14 -5.32
CA ARG A 7 32.37 -8.32 -5.91
C ARG A 7 30.84 -8.15 -6.02
N ARG A 8 30.20 -7.56 -5.00
CA ARG A 8 28.76 -7.28 -5.04
C ARG A 8 28.39 -6.20 -6.04
N LEU A 9 29.19 -5.14 -6.17
CA LEU A 9 28.95 -4.08 -7.15
C LEU A 9 29.04 -4.63 -8.57
N ILE A 10 30.05 -5.44 -8.88
CA ILE A 10 30.15 -6.11 -10.19
C ILE A 10 28.93 -6.99 -10.44
N ALA A 11 28.56 -7.83 -9.46
CA ALA A 11 27.38 -8.69 -9.60
C ALA A 11 26.10 -7.87 -9.82
N ALA A 12 25.93 -6.76 -9.10
CA ALA A 12 24.78 -5.87 -9.25
C ALA A 12 24.73 -5.23 -10.65
N VAL A 13 25.87 -4.77 -11.18
CA VAL A 13 25.96 -4.22 -12.54
C VAL A 13 25.64 -5.28 -13.59
N ILE A 14 26.16 -6.49 -13.46
CA ILE A 14 25.88 -7.60 -14.39
C ILE A 14 24.38 -7.95 -14.36
N VAL A 15 23.80 -8.07 -13.16
CA VAL A 15 22.36 -8.34 -12.99
C VAL A 15 21.52 -7.22 -13.58
N LEU A 16 21.90 -5.96 -13.35
CA LEU A 16 21.21 -4.79 -13.92
C LEU A 16 21.21 -4.86 -15.45
N LEU A 17 22.39 -5.07 -16.07
CA LEU A 17 22.52 -5.15 -17.52
C LEU A 17 21.74 -6.34 -18.12
N ALA A 18 21.78 -7.49 -17.45
CA ALA A 18 21.02 -8.66 -17.87
C ALA A 18 19.50 -8.39 -17.77
N ALA A 19 19.05 -7.80 -16.66
CA ALA A 19 17.64 -7.47 -16.45
C ALA A 19 17.14 -6.43 -17.46
N THR A 20 17.89 -5.36 -17.70
CA THR A 20 17.52 -4.34 -18.70
C THR A 20 17.51 -4.91 -20.10
N PHE A 21 18.49 -5.74 -20.46
CA PHE A 21 18.52 -6.41 -21.77
C PHE A 21 17.31 -7.32 -21.96
N LEU A 22 17.02 -8.19 -21.00
CA LEU A 22 15.87 -9.10 -21.06
C LEU A 22 14.55 -8.33 -21.15
N MET A 23 14.35 -7.33 -20.29
CA MET A 23 13.15 -6.49 -20.32
C MET A 23 13.00 -5.75 -21.65
N TYR A 24 14.10 -5.20 -22.17
CA TYR A 24 14.09 -4.52 -23.47
C TYR A 24 13.71 -5.49 -24.60
N MET A 25 14.31 -6.68 -24.64
CA MET A 25 13.96 -7.70 -25.64
C MET A 25 12.49 -8.11 -25.52
N LEU A 26 12.01 -8.38 -24.31
CA LEU A 26 10.62 -8.77 -24.08
C LEU A 26 9.65 -7.70 -24.58
N VAL A 27 9.88 -6.43 -24.24
CA VAL A 27 9.04 -5.32 -24.71
C VAL A 27 9.13 -5.16 -26.23
N ALA A 28 10.34 -5.23 -26.80
CA ALA A 28 10.54 -5.09 -28.24
C ALA A 28 9.93 -6.23 -29.07
N LEU A 29 9.80 -7.44 -28.51
CA LEU A 29 9.25 -8.61 -29.18
C LEU A 29 7.75 -8.80 -28.92
N SER A 30 7.24 -8.40 -27.76
CA SER A 30 5.82 -8.57 -27.39
C SER A 30 4.96 -7.35 -27.71
N GLY A 31 5.56 -6.16 -27.75
CA GLY A 31 4.86 -4.88 -27.92
C GLY A 31 5.00 -4.34 -29.34
N ASP A 32 3.92 -3.77 -29.84
CA ASP A 32 3.89 -3.03 -31.11
C ASP A 32 3.69 -1.53 -30.85
N PRO A 33 4.76 -0.70 -30.91
CA PRO A 33 4.68 0.73 -30.60
C PRO A 33 3.89 1.54 -31.62
N LEU A 34 3.60 0.97 -32.80
CA LEU A 34 2.82 1.63 -33.86
C LEU A 34 1.35 1.18 -33.87
N LYS A 35 0.93 0.29 -32.96
CA LYS A 35 -0.41 -0.32 -32.96
C LYS A 35 -1.53 0.73 -33.01
N GLU A 36 -1.46 1.74 -32.14
CA GLU A 36 -2.47 2.80 -32.05
C GLU A 36 -2.58 3.60 -33.37
N LEU A 37 -1.46 3.86 -34.05
CA LEU A 37 -1.44 4.54 -35.35
C LEU A 37 -1.95 3.64 -36.49
N ARG A 38 -1.72 2.31 -36.41
CA ARG A 38 -2.27 1.36 -37.40
C ARG A 38 -3.79 1.28 -37.33
N GLU A 39 -4.33 1.32 -36.12
CA GLU A 39 -5.77 1.30 -35.84
C GLU A 39 -6.45 2.66 -36.08
N SER A 40 -5.67 3.74 -36.24
CA SER A 40 -6.18 5.09 -36.51
C SER A 40 -6.76 5.24 -37.93
N SER A 41 -7.85 6.01 -38.03
CA SER A 41 -8.48 6.43 -39.28
C SER A 41 -7.94 7.75 -39.82
N ALA A 42 -6.92 8.34 -39.19
CA ALA A 42 -6.38 9.63 -39.59
C ALA A 42 -5.75 9.58 -41.00
N PRO A 43 -5.98 10.59 -41.86
CA PRO A 43 -5.45 10.60 -43.23
C PRO A 43 -3.92 10.66 -43.27
N ASN A 44 -3.28 11.23 -42.25
CA ASN A 44 -1.82 11.34 -42.12
C ASN A 44 -1.17 10.18 -41.35
N LYS A 45 -1.88 9.07 -41.10
CA LYS A 45 -1.36 7.96 -40.27
C LYS A 45 -0.04 7.37 -40.77
N LEU A 46 0.16 7.28 -42.09
CA LEU A 46 1.38 6.70 -42.68
C LEU A 46 2.61 7.55 -42.38
N GLU A 47 2.47 8.87 -42.46
CA GLU A 47 3.52 9.83 -42.13
C GLU A 47 3.86 9.78 -40.63
N LEU A 48 2.82 9.75 -39.78
CA LEU A 48 2.99 9.60 -38.33
C LEU A 48 3.72 8.29 -37.99
N MET A 49 3.35 7.17 -38.62
CA MET A 49 4.04 5.88 -38.43
C MET A 49 5.50 5.94 -38.84
N ALA A 50 5.82 6.54 -39.99
CA ALA A 50 7.20 6.68 -40.46
C ALA A 50 8.04 7.55 -39.50
N SER A 51 7.50 8.69 -39.08
CA SER A 51 8.17 9.59 -38.13
C SER A 51 8.44 8.90 -36.77
N LEU A 52 7.46 8.12 -36.28
CA LEU A 52 7.58 7.40 -35.02
C LEU A 52 8.55 6.22 -35.13
N SER A 53 8.55 5.51 -36.26
CA SER A 53 9.49 4.43 -36.57
C SER A 53 10.93 4.92 -36.52
N GLN A 54 11.21 6.03 -37.19
CA GLN A 54 12.54 6.64 -37.22
C GLN A 54 12.95 7.13 -35.84
N ARG A 55 12.04 7.82 -35.12
CA ARG A 55 12.32 8.34 -33.77
C ARG A 55 12.66 7.25 -32.75
N LEU A 56 12.00 6.09 -32.85
CA LEU A 56 12.24 4.96 -31.96
C LEU A 56 13.27 3.95 -32.50
N ASN A 57 13.92 4.26 -33.63
CA ASN A 57 14.85 3.37 -34.33
C ASN A 57 14.26 1.97 -34.61
N LEU A 58 12.98 1.88 -34.99
CA LEU A 58 12.31 0.59 -35.17
C LEU A 58 12.88 -0.24 -36.33
N ASP A 59 13.59 0.41 -37.27
CA ASP A 59 14.28 -0.23 -38.38
C ASP A 59 15.53 -1.02 -37.94
N VAL A 60 16.02 -0.78 -36.72
CA VAL A 60 17.17 -1.49 -36.13
C VAL A 60 16.67 -2.74 -35.40
N PRO A 61 17.26 -3.93 -35.64
CA PRO A 61 16.91 -5.12 -34.89
C PRO A 61 17.02 -4.90 -33.37
N PRO A 62 16.08 -5.43 -32.55
CA PRO A 62 16.02 -5.14 -31.11
C PRO A 62 17.35 -5.31 -30.38
N PHE A 63 18.11 -6.35 -30.71
CA PHE A 63 19.42 -6.64 -30.14
C PHE A 63 20.38 -5.44 -30.25
N PHE A 64 20.58 -4.90 -31.46
CA PHE A 64 21.45 -3.74 -31.68
C PHE A 64 20.85 -2.46 -31.11
N ARG A 65 19.51 -2.33 -31.21
CA ARG A 65 18.78 -1.17 -30.68
C ARG A 65 18.96 -1.00 -29.18
N TYR A 66 19.07 -2.10 -28.43
CA TYR A 66 19.40 -2.07 -27.01
C TYR A 66 20.77 -1.44 -26.75
N PHE A 67 21.81 -1.78 -27.51
CA PHE A 67 23.13 -1.21 -27.32
C PHE A 67 23.21 0.27 -27.71
N LEU A 68 22.42 0.70 -28.70
CA LEU A 68 22.25 2.13 -29.01
C LEU A 68 21.63 2.87 -27.81
N TRP A 69 20.55 2.32 -27.25
CA TRP A 69 19.91 2.88 -26.06
C TRP A 69 20.86 2.88 -24.84
N LEU A 70 21.59 1.79 -24.61
CA LEU A 70 22.57 1.67 -23.53
C LEU A 70 23.71 2.69 -23.68
N GLY A 71 24.12 2.98 -24.92
CA GLY A 71 25.07 4.04 -25.23
C GLY A 71 24.57 5.42 -24.79
N GLY A 72 23.30 5.73 -25.05
CA GLY A 72 22.65 6.95 -24.55
C GLY A 72 22.59 7.00 -23.02
N VAL A 73 22.18 5.89 -22.38
CA VAL A 73 22.15 5.80 -20.91
C VAL A 73 23.55 5.95 -20.31
N GLY A 74 24.58 5.40 -20.96
CA GLY A 74 25.98 5.54 -20.55
C GLY A 74 26.48 6.98 -20.51
N GLN A 75 25.86 7.90 -21.27
CA GLN A 75 26.20 9.32 -21.19
C GLN A 75 25.81 9.97 -19.85
N CYS A 76 25.00 9.28 -19.02
CA CYS A 76 24.77 9.69 -17.64
C CYS A 76 26.05 9.82 -16.82
N PHE A 77 27.09 9.01 -17.09
CA PHE A 77 28.35 9.06 -16.35
C PHE A 77 29.12 10.37 -16.59
N VAL A 78 28.84 11.07 -17.69
CA VAL A 78 29.42 12.38 -18.03
C VAL A 78 28.44 13.53 -17.87
N GLY A 79 27.28 13.29 -17.23
CA GLY A 79 26.26 14.30 -16.96
C GLY A 79 25.28 14.57 -18.10
N ALA A 80 25.35 13.84 -19.21
CA ALA A 80 24.47 13.98 -20.37
C ALA A 80 23.49 12.79 -20.47
N CYS A 81 22.69 12.56 -19.44
CA CYS A 81 21.77 11.42 -19.38
C CYS A 81 20.75 11.42 -20.54
N ASP A 82 20.76 10.37 -21.36
CA ASP A 82 19.74 10.12 -22.37
C ASP A 82 19.13 8.72 -22.23
N PHE A 83 17.87 8.66 -21.79
CA PHE A 83 17.09 7.42 -21.69
C PHE A 83 16.17 7.20 -22.90
N GLY A 84 16.24 8.08 -23.90
CA GLY A 84 15.35 8.13 -25.04
C GLY A 84 14.03 8.84 -24.75
N VAL A 85 13.09 8.69 -25.69
CA VAL A 85 11.73 9.23 -25.63
C VAL A 85 10.71 8.10 -25.64
N ASN A 86 9.56 8.31 -25.00
CA ASN A 86 8.45 7.36 -25.07
C ASN A 86 7.71 7.46 -26.43
N VAL A 87 6.69 6.63 -26.62
CA VAL A 87 5.88 6.59 -27.85
C VAL A 87 5.21 7.94 -28.12
N GLN A 88 4.88 8.69 -27.08
CA GLN A 88 4.29 10.03 -27.13
C GLN A 88 5.32 11.15 -27.38
N GLY A 89 6.62 10.84 -27.42
CA GLY A 89 7.69 11.82 -27.63
C GLY A 89 8.16 12.55 -26.37
N LEU A 90 7.72 12.13 -25.18
CA LEU A 90 8.17 12.68 -23.91
C LEU A 90 9.53 12.09 -23.51
N PRO A 91 10.49 12.90 -23.03
CA PRO A 91 11.77 12.41 -22.53
C PRO A 91 11.58 11.45 -21.35
N VAL A 92 12.13 10.24 -21.47
CA VAL A 92 11.99 9.19 -20.44
C VAL A 92 12.65 9.61 -19.13
N VAL A 93 13.71 10.40 -19.18
CA VAL A 93 14.39 10.91 -17.98
C VAL A 93 13.46 11.71 -17.07
N VAL A 94 12.55 12.51 -17.63
CA VAL A 94 11.58 13.31 -16.87
C VAL A 94 10.53 12.41 -16.22
N LEU A 95 10.02 11.43 -16.99
CA LEU A 95 9.06 10.44 -16.50
C LEU A 95 9.66 9.61 -15.37
N LEU A 96 10.92 9.21 -15.52
CA LEU A 96 11.66 8.44 -14.52
C LEU A 96 11.82 9.23 -13.23
N GLN A 97 12.20 10.51 -13.30
CA GLN A 97 12.33 11.36 -12.11
C GLN A 97 11.00 11.50 -11.36
N GLN A 98 9.89 11.70 -12.07
CA GLN A 98 8.56 11.76 -11.46
C GLN A 98 8.18 10.43 -10.80
N ALA A 99 8.38 9.30 -11.50
CA ALA A 99 8.08 7.97 -10.97
C ALA A 99 8.97 7.60 -9.77
N MET A 100 10.26 7.97 -9.80
CA MET A 100 11.19 7.79 -8.69
C MET A 100 10.74 8.58 -7.46
N GLY A 101 10.32 9.85 -7.64
CA GLY A 101 9.78 10.67 -6.56
C GLY A 101 8.58 10.03 -5.88
N SER A 102 7.59 9.61 -6.67
CA SER A 102 6.41 8.90 -6.16
C SER A 102 6.77 7.59 -5.47
N THR A 103 7.67 6.79 -6.06
CA THR A 103 8.12 5.52 -5.47
C THR A 103 8.81 5.74 -4.14
N LEU A 104 9.69 6.74 -4.04
CA LEU A 104 10.41 7.06 -2.81
C LEU A 104 9.43 7.50 -1.73
N GLN A 105 8.49 8.40 -2.04
CA GLN A 105 7.46 8.84 -1.08
C GLN A 105 6.64 7.65 -0.55
N LEU A 106 6.15 6.78 -1.43
CA LEU A 106 5.35 5.62 -1.06
C LEU A 106 6.15 4.59 -0.26
N VAL A 107 7.35 4.23 -0.71
CA VAL A 107 8.20 3.24 -0.04
C VAL A 107 8.68 3.76 1.32
N THR A 108 9.12 5.01 1.42
CA THR A 108 9.55 5.58 2.69
C THR A 108 8.39 5.63 3.68
N GLY A 109 7.21 6.10 3.26
CA GLY A 109 6.02 6.11 4.11
C GLY A 109 5.61 4.71 4.58
N ALA A 110 5.53 3.76 3.65
CA ALA A 110 5.21 2.37 3.96
C ALA A 110 6.25 1.74 4.91
N GLN A 111 7.54 2.00 4.70
CA GLN A 111 8.62 1.45 5.51
C GLN A 111 8.58 1.98 6.95
N ILE A 112 8.32 3.28 7.15
CA ILE A 112 8.20 3.86 8.49
C ILE A 112 7.04 3.19 9.24
N ILE A 113 5.87 3.09 8.60
CA ILE A 113 4.69 2.45 9.19
C ILE A 113 4.99 0.97 9.50
N ALA A 114 5.60 0.25 8.56
CA ALA A 114 5.96 -1.16 8.73
C ALA A 114 6.93 -1.37 9.90
N ILE A 115 7.93 -0.50 10.08
CA ILE A 115 8.86 -0.57 11.21
C ILE A 115 8.11 -0.32 12.52
N ILE A 116 7.31 0.75 12.61
CA ILE A 116 6.59 1.08 13.85
C ILE A 116 5.64 -0.04 14.24
N VAL A 117 4.76 -0.46 13.32
CA VAL A 117 3.78 -1.53 13.58
C VAL A 117 4.49 -2.86 13.81
N GLY A 118 5.49 -3.20 13.00
CA GLY A 118 6.26 -4.44 13.11
C GLY A 118 7.01 -4.55 14.44
N LEU A 119 7.60 -3.44 14.93
CA LEU A 119 8.25 -3.42 16.23
C LEU A 119 7.24 -3.57 17.38
N ILE A 120 6.12 -2.83 17.36
CA ILE A 120 5.10 -2.94 18.41
C ILE A 120 4.55 -4.36 18.48
N VAL A 121 4.16 -4.90 17.32
CA VAL A 121 3.59 -6.24 17.21
C VAL A 121 4.64 -7.29 17.59
N GLY A 122 5.87 -7.19 17.08
CA GLY A 122 6.95 -8.14 17.37
C GLY A 122 7.40 -8.15 18.84
N ILE A 123 7.50 -6.97 19.48
CA ILE A 123 7.82 -6.89 20.91
C ILE A 123 6.68 -7.48 21.75
N THR A 124 5.42 -7.15 21.42
CA THR A 124 4.27 -7.63 22.20
C THR A 124 4.04 -9.14 22.07
N THR A 125 4.31 -9.75 20.91
CA THR A 125 4.27 -11.21 20.77
C THR A 125 5.41 -11.88 21.53
N ALA A 126 6.63 -11.33 21.46
CA ALA A 126 7.78 -11.87 22.19
C ALA A 126 7.58 -11.85 23.72
N LEU A 127 7.02 -10.76 24.26
CA LEU A 127 6.71 -10.65 25.69
C LEU A 127 5.57 -11.58 26.14
N ARG A 128 4.70 -12.00 25.21
CA ARG A 128 3.55 -12.87 25.47
C ARG A 128 3.65 -14.18 24.69
N GLN A 129 4.83 -14.78 24.69
CA GLN A 129 5.10 -16.05 24.01
C GLN A 129 4.09 -17.14 24.38
N TYR A 130 3.68 -17.94 23.39
CA TYR A 130 2.72 -19.04 23.53
C TYR A 130 1.32 -18.62 24.01
N SER A 131 1.00 -17.32 23.94
CA SER A 131 -0.34 -16.81 24.23
C SER A 131 -1.26 -16.89 23.00
N GLY A 132 -2.57 -16.77 23.21
CA GLY A 132 -3.52 -16.67 22.10
C GLY A 132 -3.23 -15.47 21.17
N TYR A 133 -2.68 -14.39 21.71
CA TYR A 133 -2.25 -13.22 20.94
C TYR A 133 -1.09 -13.56 19.99
N ASP A 134 -0.07 -14.24 20.51
CA ASP A 134 1.09 -14.69 19.74
C ASP A 134 0.69 -15.59 18.58
N TYR A 135 -0.13 -16.62 18.83
CA TYR A 135 -0.65 -17.49 17.77
C TYR A 135 -1.49 -16.74 16.72
N THR A 136 -2.32 -15.78 17.15
CA THR A 136 -3.18 -15.00 16.23
C THR A 136 -2.35 -14.11 15.32
N ILE A 137 -1.39 -13.37 15.88
CA ILE A 137 -0.51 -12.48 15.12
C ILE A 137 0.39 -13.28 14.19
N THR A 138 0.97 -14.39 14.66
CA THR A 138 1.80 -15.26 13.85
C THR A 138 1.01 -15.82 12.66
N PHE A 139 -0.21 -16.32 12.89
CA PHE A 139 -1.10 -16.77 11.84
C PHE A 139 -1.42 -15.64 10.84
N ALA A 140 -1.80 -14.45 11.31
CA ALA A 140 -2.09 -13.31 10.44
C ALA A 140 -0.86 -12.90 9.61
N SER A 141 0.33 -12.93 10.21
CA SER A 141 1.59 -12.59 9.53
C SER A 141 1.90 -13.58 8.40
N PHE A 142 1.73 -14.89 8.66
CA PHE A 142 1.87 -15.92 7.62
C PHE A 142 0.79 -15.81 6.54
N LEU A 143 -0.44 -15.47 6.91
CA LEU A 143 -1.52 -15.25 5.95
C LEU A 143 -1.14 -14.10 5.01
N PHE A 144 -0.80 -12.91 5.54
CA PHE A 144 -0.42 -11.78 4.70
C PHE A 144 0.85 -12.03 3.87
N PHE A 145 1.82 -12.78 4.40
CA PHE A 145 3.03 -13.13 3.67
C PHE A 145 2.79 -14.11 2.52
N SER A 146 1.81 -15.01 2.64
CA SER A 146 1.51 -16.01 1.62
C SER A 146 0.55 -15.53 0.52
N LEU A 147 -0.13 -14.40 0.73
CA LEU A 147 -1.04 -13.83 -0.25
C LEU A 147 -0.31 -13.20 -1.44
N PRO A 148 -0.78 -13.41 -2.68
CA PRO A 148 -0.24 -12.71 -3.85
C PRO A 148 -0.38 -11.20 -3.72
N ILE A 149 0.71 -10.46 -3.90
CA ILE A 149 0.74 -9.00 -3.69
C ILE A 149 -0.28 -8.25 -4.55
N PHE A 150 -0.48 -8.68 -5.81
CA PHE A 150 -1.44 -8.04 -6.71
C PHE A 150 -2.88 -8.20 -6.20
N TRP A 151 -3.20 -9.34 -5.61
CA TRP A 151 -4.54 -9.62 -5.08
C TRP A 151 -4.82 -8.72 -3.88
N VAL A 152 -3.87 -8.62 -2.95
CA VAL A 152 -3.95 -7.71 -1.81
C VAL A 152 -4.08 -6.27 -2.28
N ALA A 153 -3.26 -5.83 -3.25
CA ALA A 153 -3.33 -4.48 -3.80
C ALA A 153 -4.71 -4.14 -4.39
N VAL A 154 -5.31 -5.07 -5.13
CA VAL A 154 -6.67 -4.89 -5.69
C VAL A 154 -7.73 -4.81 -4.60
N LEU A 155 -7.67 -5.67 -3.58
CA LEU A 155 -8.60 -5.61 -2.45
C LEU A 155 -8.47 -4.30 -1.66
N LEU A 156 -7.24 -3.88 -1.35
CA LEU A 156 -7.00 -2.61 -0.67
C LEU A 156 -7.50 -1.44 -1.52
N LYS A 157 -7.28 -1.45 -2.83
CA LYS A 157 -7.83 -0.44 -3.73
C LYS A 157 -9.37 -0.42 -3.68
N GLN A 158 -10.02 -1.57 -3.82
CA GLN A 158 -11.48 -1.64 -3.92
C GLN A 158 -12.18 -1.30 -2.60
N TYR A 159 -11.75 -1.93 -1.51
CA TYR A 159 -12.46 -1.85 -0.24
C TYR A 159 -11.94 -0.77 0.70
N ILE A 160 -10.65 -0.42 0.62
CA ILE A 160 -10.08 0.65 1.44
C ILE A 160 -10.07 1.95 0.65
N ALA A 161 -9.36 2.06 -0.47
CA ALA A 161 -9.22 3.36 -1.13
C ALA A 161 -10.54 3.86 -1.73
N ILE A 162 -11.16 3.08 -2.63
CA ILE A 162 -12.42 3.46 -3.28
C ILE A 162 -13.57 3.42 -2.26
N GLY A 163 -13.66 2.36 -1.46
CA GLY A 163 -14.67 2.22 -0.42
C GLY A 163 -14.68 3.41 0.57
N PHE A 164 -13.50 3.80 1.07
CA PHE A 164 -13.37 4.95 1.97
C PHE A 164 -13.70 6.26 1.27
N ASN A 165 -13.27 6.45 0.01
CA ASN A 165 -13.60 7.66 -0.75
C ASN A 165 -15.12 7.78 -1.00
N ASN A 166 -15.80 6.67 -1.29
CA ASN A 166 -17.25 6.64 -1.44
C ASN A 166 -17.95 6.96 -0.11
N TRP A 167 -17.44 6.41 1.00
CA TRP A 167 -17.95 6.73 2.33
C TRP A 167 -17.71 8.19 2.71
N LEU A 168 -16.59 8.80 2.34
CA LEU A 168 -16.37 10.24 2.55
C LEU A 168 -17.38 11.11 1.78
N ALA A 169 -17.84 10.64 0.62
CA ALA A 169 -18.85 11.33 -0.19
C ALA A 169 -20.27 11.11 0.34
N ASP A 170 -20.60 9.89 0.76
CA ASP A 170 -21.87 9.50 1.36
C ASP A 170 -21.61 8.68 2.63
N PRO A 171 -21.55 9.33 3.81
CA PRO A 171 -21.00 8.75 5.03
C PRO A 171 -22.02 7.89 5.77
N LEU A 172 -22.57 6.91 5.05
CA LEU A 172 -23.47 5.89 5.58
C LEU A 172 -22.71 4.58 5.72
N ILE A 173 -22.78 3.97 6.91
CA ILE A 173 -22.18 2.66 7.15
C ILE A 173 -23.24 1.58 7.00
N GLY A 174 -23.13 0.79 5.93
CA GLY A 174 -24.02 -0.35 5.71
C GLY A 174 -24.01 -1.34 6.88
N ILE A 175 -25.17 -1.91 7.21
CA ILE A 175 -25.34 -2.90 8.29
C ILE A 175 -24.31 -4.04 8.23
N PRO A 176 -24.01 -4.66 7.07
CA PRO A 176 -23.00 -5.72 7.00
C PRO A 176 -21.60 -5.25 7.42
N VAL A 177 -21.23 -4.02 7.09
CA VAL A 177 -19.94 -3.42 7.45
C VAL A 177 -19.88 -3.15 8.95
N MET A 178 -20.95 -2.62 9.54
CA MET A 178 -21.04 -2.42 11.00
C MET A 178 -20.86 -3.73 11.77
N ILE A 179 -21.56 -4.79 11.35
CA ILE A 179 -21.44 -6.12 11.97
C ILE A 179 -20.02 -6.65 11.80
N GLY A 180 -19.47 -6.57 10.59
CA GLY A 180 -18.10 -7.01 10.29
C GLY A 180 -17.05 -6.31 11.15
N MET A 181 -17.07 -4.98 11.21
CA MET A 181 -16.13 -4.18 12.03
C MET A 181 -16.27 -4.50 13.52
N SER A 182 -17.50 -4.73 13.99
CA SER A 182 -17.75 -5.05 15.40
C SER A 182 -17.18 -6.41 15.79
N ILE A 183 -17.34 -7.42 14.93
CA ILE A 183 -16.76 -8.76 15.16
C ILE A 183 -15.23 -8.68 15.15
N VAL A 184 -14.65 -7.95 14.18
CA VAL A 184 -13.19 -7.76 14.09
C VAL A 184 -12.67 -7.08 15.36
N SER A 185 -13.31 -6.00 15.82
CA SER A 185 -12.98 -5.34 17.09
C SER A 185 -13.05 -6.32 18.27
N GLY A 186 -14.12 -7.11 18.36
CA GLY A 186 -14.28 -8.11 19.42
C GLY A 186 -13.18 -9.16 19.44
N LEU A 187 -12.80 -9.68 18.27
CA LEU A 187 -11.70 -10.64 18.13
C LEU A 187 -10.35 -10.04 18.54
N LEU A 188 -10.10 -8.77 18.17
CA LEU A 188 -8.90 -8.04 18.58
C LEU A 188 -8.82 -7.91 20.11
N TRP A 189 -9.89 -7.46 20.78
CA TRP A 189 -9.92 -7.32 22.24
C TRP A 189 -9.83 -8.66 22.97
N MET A 190 -10.50 -9.70 22.47
CA MET A 190 -10.40 -11.06 22.99
C MET A 190 -8.95 -11.58 22.93
N SER A 191 -8.24 -11.29 21.83
CA SER A 191 -6.85 -11.67 21.63
C SER A 191 -5.92 -10.88 22.57
N LEU A 192 -6.12 -9.58 22.68
CA LEU A 192 -5.30 -8.67 23.50
C LEU A 192 -5.43 -8.89 25.01
N LEU A 193 -6.62 -9.18 25.53
CA LEU A 193 -6.84 -9.28 26.98
C LEU A 193 -6.54 -10.67 27.56
N GLY A 194 -6.54 -11.71 26.74
CA GLY A 194 -6.17 -13.07 27.14
C GLY A 194 -6.98 -13.64 28.32
N GLY A 195 -6.41 -14.60 29.04
CA GLY A 195 -7.04 -15.24 30.21
C GLY A 195 -7.85 -16.52 29.89
N ALA A 196 -8.63 -16.97 30.88
CA ALA A 196 -9.43 -18.20 30.79
C ALA A 196 -10.50 -18.12 29.68
N ALA A 197 -10.92 -19.28 29.15
CA ALA A 197 -11.87 -19.38 28.05
C ALA A 197 -13.16 -18.56 28.29
N ARG A 198 -13.70 -18.59 29.52
CA ARG A 198 -14.87 -17.80 29.90
C ARG A 198 -14.64 -16.29 29.73
N ARG A 199 -13.48 -15.78 30.18
CA ARG A 199 -13.13 -14.35 30.05
C ARG A 199 -12.97 -13.95 28.58
N ARG A 200 -12.40 -14.84 27.76
CA ARG A 200 -12.25 -14.60 26.31
C ARG A 200 -13.58 -14.47 25.59
N TRP A 201 -14.54 -15.36 25.87
CA TRP A 201 -15.87 -15.27 25.25
C TRP A 201 -16.67 -14.06 25.75
N ILE A 202 -16.57 -13.71 27.03
CA ILE A 202 -17.18 -12.50 27.57
C ILE A 202 -16.58 -11.25 26.92
N THR A 203 -15.25 -11.16 26.80
CA THR A 203 -14.58 -10.02 26.16
C THR A 203 -14.96 -9.89 24.69
N LEU A 204 -15.02 -11.00 23.93
CA LEU A 204 -15.51 -11.00 22.56
C LEU A 204 -16.95 -10.44 22.47
N GLY A 205 -17.87 -10.99 23.27
CA GLY A 205 -19.28 -10.61 23.24
C GLY A 205 -19.49 -9.15 23.64
N VAL A 206 -18.87 -8.71 24.73
CA VAL A 206 -18.98 -7.33 25.21
C VAL A 206 -18.36 -6.35 24.23
N ALA A 207 -17.16 -6.62 23.70
CA ALA A 207 -16.50 -5.73 22.76
C ALA A 207 -17.21 -5.66 21.39
N THR A 208 -17.76 -6.77 20.92
CA THR A 208 -18.57 -6.80 19.68
C THR A 208 -19.86 -5.99 19.88
N ALA A 209 -20.59 -6.25 20.97
CA ALA A 209 -21.83 -5.56 21.26
C ALA A 209 -21.62 -4.06 21.49
N SER A 210 -20.55 -3.67 22.21
CA SER A 210 -20.24 -2.27 22.45
C SER A 210 -19.84 -1.54 21.17
N THR A 211 -19.01 -2.17 20.32
CA THR A 211 -18.62 -1.58 19.03
C THR A 211 -19.83 -1.42 18.12
N LEU A 212 -20.70 -2.43 18.06
CA LEU A 212 -21.92 -2.38 17.22
C LEU A 212 -22.88 -1.30 17.69
N ALA A 213 -23.13 -1.22 19.01
CA ALA A 213 -24.00 -0.20 19.59
C ALA A 213 -23.46 1.21 19.32
N LEU A 214 -22.14 1.39 19.41
CA LEU A 214 -21.48 2.68 19.16
C LEU A 214 -21.56 3.09 17.68
N LEU A 215 -21.29 2.16 16.75
CA LEU A 215 -21.42 2.43 15.32
C LEU A 215 -22.88 2.72 14.93
N ALA A 216 -23.84 1.94 15.43
CA ALA A 216 -25.26 2.17 15.20
C ALA A 216 -25.71 3.52 15.78
N TYR A 217 -25.22 3.90 16.96
CA TYR A 217 -25.49 5.21 17.54
C TYR A 217 -24.94 6.35 16.66
N PHE A 218 -23.72 6.24 16.14
CA PHE A 218 -23.14 7.26 15.26
C PHE A 218 -23.88 7.38 13.93
N GLU A 219 -24.30 6.25 13.37
CA GLU A 219 -25.13 6.23 12.16
C GLU A 219 -26.49 6.89 12.41
N MET A 220 -27.20 6.49 13.48
CA MET A 220 -28.53 7.01 13.81
C MET A 220 -28.52 8.50 14.20
N SER A 221 -27.45 8.96 14.83
CA SER A 221 -27.27 10.38 15.19
C SER A 221 -26.83 11.24 13.99
N GLY A 222 -26.55 10.63 12.84
CA GLY A 222 -26.01 11.33 11.67
C GLY A 222 -24.62 11.90 11.93
N TRP A 223 -23.88 11.39 12.92
CA TRP A 223 -22.60 11.96 13.36
C TRP A 223 -21.56 12.00 12.23
N PHE A 224 -21.59 11.03 11.32
CA PHE A 224 -20.66 11.01 10.19
C PHE A 224 -20.97 12.06 9.11
N THR A 225 -22.22 12.54 9.02
CA THR A 225 -22.58 13.67 8.12
C THR A 225 -22.33 15.01 8.80
N THR A 226 -22.68 15.12 10.08
CA THR A 226 -22.57 16.35 10.88
C THR A 226 -21.96 16.03 12.25
N PRO A 227 -20.62 16.00 12.34
CA PRO A 227 -19.95 15.62 13.58
C PRO A 227 -20.26 16.65 14.67
N SER A 228 -21.07 16.24 15.63
CA SER A 228 -21.42 17.02 16.80
C SER A 228 -21.39 16.14 18.03
N VAL A 229 -20.85 16.66 19.14
CA VAL A 229 -20.74 15.87 20.38
C VAL A 229 -22.13 15.65 21.00
N GLY A 230 -23.07 16.56 20.76
CA GLY A 230 -24.44 16.50 21.26
C GLY A 230 -24.52 16.42 22.78
N ILE A 231 -25.73 16.37 23.33
CA ILE A 231 -25.93 16.26 24.78
C ILE A 231 -25.44 14.90 25.29
N VAL A 232 -25.66 13.83 24.51
CA VAL A 232 -25.27 12.47 24.87
C VAL A 232 -23.73 12.34 24.95
N GLY A 233 -22.99 12.80 23.94
CA GLY A 233 -21.54 12.74 23.96
C GLY A 233 -20.93 13.61 25.06
N VAL A 234 -21.50 14.79 25.33
CA VAL A 234 -21.07 15.64 26.45
C VAL A 234 -21.32 14.95 27.78
N SER A 235 -22.48 14.30 27.95
CA SER A 235 -22.81 13.58 29.19
C SER A 235 -21.87 12.39 29.42
N VAL A 236 -21.62 11.58 28.38
CA VAL A 236 -20.72 10.42 28.46
C VAL A 236 -19.29 10.86 28.76
N THR A 237 -18.77 11.88 28.05
CA THR A 237 -17.43 12.38 28.28
C THR A 237 -17.28 13.05 29.65
N ALA A 238 -18.29 13.78 30.12
CA ALA A 238 -18.30 14.37 31.46
C ALA A 238 -18.31 13.31 32.56
N ILE A 239 -19.12 12.25 32.42
CA ILE A 239 -19.13 11.12 33.38
C ILE A 239 -17.78 10.40 33.36
N ALA A 240 -17.24 10.10 32.17
CA ALA A 240 -15.95 9.43 32.04
C ALA A 240 -14.81 10.28 32.64
N ALA A 241 -14.82 11.59 32.40
CA ALA A 241 -13.87 12.52 33.00
C ALA A 241 -14.03 12.58 34.52
N ALA A 242 -15.26 12.66 35.04
CA ALA A 242 -15.52 12.66 36.47
C ALA A 242 -15.03 11.37 37.15
N LEU A 243 -15.30 10.20 36.55
CA LEU A 243 -14.80 8.91 37.04
C LEU A 243 -13.28 8.82 36.97
N GLY A 244 -12.68 9.28 35.87
CA GLY A 244 -11.22 9.30 35.68
C GLY A 244 -10.53 10.19 36.71
N VAL A 245 -11.00 11.42 36.89
CA VAL A 245 -10.48 12.36 37.90
C VAL A 245 -10.65 11.78 39.30
N THR A 246 -11.80 11.16 39.59
CA THR A 246 -12.05 10.52 40.89
C THR A 246 -11.09 9.35 41.12
N ALA A 247 -10.89 8.48 40.13
CA ALA A 247 -9.99 7.34 40.22
C ALA A 247 -8.53 7.77 40.42
N VAL A 248 -8.08 8.83 39.75
CA VAL A 248 -6.73 9.40 39.93
C VAL A 248 -6.59 10.07 41.29
N SER A 249 -7.62 10.79 41.74
CA SER A 249 -7.57 11.56 42.99
C SER A 249 -7.70 10.70 44.25
N VAL A 250 -8.48 9.62 44.19
CA VAL A 250 -8.72 8.72 45.34
C VAL A 250 -7.72 7.56 45.38
N GLY A 251 -6.95 7.36 44.31
CA GLY A 251 -6.05 6.23 44.13
C GLY A 251 -6.80 4.97 43.72
N LEU A 252 -6.21 4.20 42.80
CA LEU A 252 -6.71 2.88 42.44
C LEU A 252 -6.50 1.97 43.65
N LYS A 253 -7.57 1.57 44.34
CA LYS A 253 -7.49 0.50 45.34
C LYS A 253 -7.17 -0.80 44.61
N ASP A 254 -6.05 -1.41 44.99
CA ASP A 254 -5.62 -2.75 44.57
C ASP A 254 -6.71 -3.81 44.79
#